data_AF-A0A7K8XXG0-F1
#
_entry.id   AF-A0A7K8XXG0-F1
#
_cell.length_a   1.000
_cell.length_b   1.000
_cell.length_c   1.000
_cell.angle_alpha   90.00
_cell.angle_beta   90.00
_cell.angle_gamma   90.00
#
_symmetry.space_group_name_H-M   'P 1'
#
loop_
_entity.id
_entity.type
_entity.pdbx_description
1 polymer ?
#
loop_
_entity_poly.entity_id
_entity_poly.type
_entity_poly.pdbx_seq_one_letter_code
_entity_poly.pdbx_strand_id
1 'polypeptide(L)'
;VPEHAELAWILGCLTNVPRLLRLPQWKMKHASQNNEGTVGLLTYPVLQAADILLYKSTRVPVGEDQILHLELAQDIAQHFNKKYGEFFPVPKAILSEL
;
A
#
# COMPACT_ATOMS: atom_id res chain seq x y z
N VAL A 1 -0.06 17.78 -0.07
CA VAL A 1 1.31 17.45 -0.50
C VAL A 1 1.17 16.63 -1.79
N PRO A 2 1.41 17.23 -2.98
CA PRO A 2 1.20 16.57 -4.28
C PRO A 2 2.06 15.32 -4.51
N GLU A 3 3.21 15.25 -3.85
CA GLU A 3 4.21 14.18 -3.95
C GLU A 3 3.64 12.80 -3.59
N HIS A 4 2.55 12.73 -2.82
CA HIS A 4 1.82 11.50 -2.55
C HIS A 4 1.29 10.86 -3.84
N ALA A 5 0.66 11.65 -4.72
CA ALA A 5 0.13 11.16 -5.98
C ALA A 5 1.25 10.80 -6.97
N GLU A 6 2.32 11.60 -7.00
CA GLU A 6 3.50 11.33 -7.83
C GLU A 6 4.21 10.05 -7.43
N LEU A 7 4.46 9.85 -6.14
CA LEU A 7 5.07 8.62 -5.64
C LEU A 7 4.12 7.43 -5.83
N ALA A 8 2.81 7.58 -5.60
CA ALA A 8 1.84 6.52 -5.85
C ALA A 8 1.85 6.05 -7.31
N TRP A 9 2.04 6.96 -8.27
CA TRP A 9 2.22 6.61 -9.67
C TRP A 9 3.45 5.72 -9.88
N ILE A 10 4.61 6.15 -9.36
CA ILE A 10 5.87 5.40 -9.44
C ILE A 10 5.74 4.01 -8.80
N LEU A 11 5.17 3.93 -7.60
CA LEU A 11 4.98 2.67 -6.88
C LEU A 11 3.94 1.77 -7.57
N GLY A 12 2.94 2.36 -8.23
CA GLY A 12 1.98 1.66 -9.07
C GLY A 12 2.65 0.92 -10.23
N CYS A 13 3.66 1.53 -10.86
CA CYS A 13 4.47 0.87 -11.88
C CYS A 13 5.33 -0.30 -11.35
N LEU A 14 5.45 -0.46 -10.02
CA LEU A 14 6.16 -1.56 -9.37
C LEU A 14 5.19 -2.59 -8.73
N THR A 15 3.88 -2.37 -8.83
CA THR A 15 2.87 -3.19 -8.15
C THR A 15 2.03 -3.96 -9.15
N ASN A 16 1.99 -5.29 -9.00
CA ASN A 16 1.26 -6.17 -9.90
C ASN A 16 -0.26 -6.16 -9.63
N VAL A 17 -1.08 -5.99 -10.67
CA VAL A 17 -2.55 -6.00 -10.56
C VAL A 17 -3.11 -7.26 -9.86
N PRO A 18 -2.66 -8.50 -10.16
CA PRO A 18 -3.15 -9.69 -9.45
C PRO A 18 -2.91 -9.68 -7.94
N ARG A 19 -1.91 -8.93 -7.46
CA ARG A 19 -1.67 -8.76 -6.03
C ARG A 19 -2.78 -7.93 -5.39
N LEU A 20 -3.15 -6.81 -6.01
CA LEU A 20 -4.20 -5.93 -5.54
C LEU A 20 -5.57 -6.62 -5.55
N LEU A 21 -5.88 -7.38 -6.61
CA LEU A 21 -7.13 -8.15 -6.72
C LEU A 21 -7.28 -9.24 -5.64
N ARG A 22 -6.18 -9.67 -5.01
CA ARG A 22 -6.20 -10.68 -3.94
C ARG A 22 -6.48 -10.10 -2.55
N LEU A 23 -6.36 -8.79 -2.36
CA LEU A 23 -6.62 -8.15 -1.07
C LEU A 23 -8.07 -8.40 -0.62
N PRO A 24 -8.31 -8.86 0.62
CA PRO A 24 -9.66 -9.09 1.14
C PRO A 24 -10.55 -7.85 1.05
N GLN A 25 -9.99 -6.66 1.32
CA GLN A 25 -10.69 -5.39 1.29
C GLN A 25 -11.22 -5.07 -0.11
N TRP A 26 -10.44 -5.39 -1.16
CA TRP A 26 -10.91 -5.29 -2.54
C TRP A 26 -12.11 -6.21 -2.77
N LYS A 27 -11.97 -7.50 -2.46
CA LYS A 27 -13.03 -8.50 -2.68
C LYS A 27 -14.33 -8.14 -1.96
N MET A 28 -14.24 -7.72 -0.70
CA MET A 28 -15.38 -7.33 0.11
C MET A 28 -16.06 -6.07 -0.43
N LYS A 29 -15.30 -4.99 -0.66
CA LYS A 29 -15.86 -3.70 -1.09
C LYS A 29 -16.39 -3.76 -2.52
N HIS A 30 -15.69 -4.45 -3.42
CA HIS A 30 -16.14 -4.67 -4.79
C HIS A 30 -17.48 -5.43 -4.83
N ALA A 31 -17.61 -6.51 -4.04
CA ALA A 31 -18.86 -7.25 -3.96
C ALA A 31 -20.00 -6.40 -3.37
N SER A 32 -19.72 -5.59 -2.34
CA SER A 32 -20.73 -4.67 -1.77
C SER A 32 -21.17 -3.55 -2.71
N GLN A 33 -20.39 -3.28 -3.76
CA GLN A 33 -20.66 -2.25 -4.77
C GLN A 33 -21.18 -2.88 -6.08
N ASN A 34 -21.93 -3.99 -6.01
CA ASN A 34 -22.49 -4.67 -7.19
C ASN A 34 -21.45 -5.02 -8.27
N ASN A 35 -20.19 -5.28 -7.88
CA ASN A 35 -19.07 -5.49 -8.77
C ASN A 35 -18.68 -4.27 -9.65
N GLU A 36 -19.01 -3.06 -9.18
CA GLU A 36 -18.66 -1.77 -9.81
C GLU A 36 -17.52 -1.07 -9.06
N GLY A 37 -16.60 -1.84 -8.46
CA GLY A 37 -15.48 -1.28 -7.72
C GLY A 37 -14.60 -0.38 -8.59
N THR A 38 -14.33 0.84 -8.12
CA THR A 38 -13.56 1.82 -8.88
C THR A 38 -12.07 1.47 -8.96
N VAL A 39 -11.37 2.03 -9.95
CA VAL A 39 -9.90 1.92 -10.03
C VAL A 39 -9.24 2.48 -8.76
N GLY A 40 -9.76 3.58 -8.20
CA GLY A 40 -9.28 4.13 -6.94
C GLY A 40 -9.44 3.16 -5.77
N LEU A 41 -10.54 2.40 -5.71
CA LEU A 41 -10.72 1.35 -4.70
C LEU A 41 -9.70 0.22 -4.85
N LEU A 42 -9.30 -0.11 -6.08
CA LEU A 42 -8.27 -1.11 -6.33
C LEU A 42 -6.88 -0.62 -5.94
N THR A 43 -6.57 0.65 -6.22
CA THR A 43 -5.20 1.19 -6.14
C THR A 43 -4.91 1.99 -4.88
N TYR A 44 -5.91 2.33 -4.04
CA TYR A 44 -5.66 3.07 -2.80
C TYR A 44 -4.60 2.40 -1.89
N PRO A 45 -4.42 1.07 -1.83
CA PRO A 45 -3.34 0.49 -1.03
C PRO A 45 -1.94 0.89 -1.52
N VAL A 46 -1.78 1.18 -2.81
CA VAL A 46 -0.53 1.73 -3.38
C VAL A 46 -0.36 3.20 -2.99
N LEU A 47 -1.45 3.97 -2.98
CA LEU A 47 -1.43 5.34 -2.47
C LEU A 47 -1.06 5.35 -0.97
N GLN A 48 -1.65 4.47 -0.17
CA GLN A 48 -1.31 4.30 1.24
C GLN A 48 0.18 3.91 1.45
N ALA A 49 0.75 3.08 0.57
CA ALA A 49 2.18 2.80 0.59
C ALA A 49 3.01 4.06 0.28
N ALA A 50 2.59 4.87 -0.70
CA ALA A 50 3.24 6.15 -0.99
C ALA A 50 3.20 7.09 0.22
N ASP A 51 2.05 7.19 0.90
CA ASP A 51 1.88 8.01 2.11
C ASP A 51 2.88 7.62 3.21
N ILE A 52 3.15 6.32 3.40
CA ILE A 52 4.10 5.81 4.40
C ILE A 52 5.55 6.08 3.97
N LEU A 53 5.89 5.74 2.71
CA LEU A 53 7.27 5.71 2.22
C LEU A 53 7.81 7.10 1.87
N LEU A 54 6.94 8.04 1.48
CA LEU A 54 7.33 9.43 1.17
C LEU A 54 8.07 10.08 2.34
N TYR A 55 7.63 9.81 3.57
CA TYR A 55 8.25 10.33 4.79
C TYR A 55 9.28 9.39 5.42
N LYS A 56 9.64 8.31 4.73
CA LYS A 56 10.56 7.28 5.25
C LYS A 56 10.16 6.78 6.64
N SER A 57 8.86 6.58 6.84
CA SER A 57 8.31 6.12 8.11
C SER A 57 8.85 4.74 8.47
N THR A 58 9.31 4.57 9.70
CA THR A 58 9.87 3.28 10.18
C THR A 58 8.87 2.46 10.97
N ARG A 59 7.86 3.11 11.56
CA ARG A 59 6.82 2.51 12.40
C ARG A 59 5.48 3.15 12.06
N VAL A 60 4.45 2.32 11.85
CA VAL A 60 3.13 2.78 11.45
C VAL A 60 2.09 2.14 12.37
N PRO A 61 1.29 2.92 13.12
CA PRO A 61 0.18 2.38 13.89
C PRO A 61 -0.88 1.86 12.93
N VAL A 62 -1.25 0.58 13.08
CA VAL A 62 -2.25 -0.07 12.23
C VAL A 62 -3.19 -0.93 13.09
N GLY A 63 -4.46 -0.96 12.72
CA GLY A 63 -5.41 -1.97 13.20
C GLY A 63 -5.18 -3.30 12.49
N GLU A 64 -5.77 -4.38 13.02
CA GLU A 64 -5.66 -5.73 12.45
C GLU A 64 -6.13 -5.80 10.99
N ASP A 65 -7.16 -5.04 10.65
CA ASP A 65 -7.76 -4.97 9.31
C ASP A 65 -6.84 -4.31 8.26
N GLN A 66 -5.78 -3.63 8.68
CA GLN A 66 -4.85 -2.89 7.81
C GLN A 66 -3.49 -3.58 7.64
N ILE A 67 -3.24 -4.70 8.32
CA ILE A 67 -1.95 -5.42 8.28
C ILE A 67 -1.53 -5.73 6.84
N LEU A 68 -2.45 -6.25 6.02
CA LEU A 68 -2.15 -6.62 4.62
C LEU A 68 -1.78 -5.41 3.73
N HIS A 69 -2.27 -4.21 4.03
CA HIS A 69 -1.85 -3.00 3.32
C HIS A 69 -0.45 -2.57 3.75
N LEU A 70 -0.11 -2.74 5.03
CA LEU A 70 1.25 -2.48 5.50
C LEU A 70 2.24 -3.49 4.91
N GLU A 71 1.88 -4.77 4.82
CA GLU A 71 2.68 -5.79 4.12
C GLU A 71 2.89 -5.42 2.64
N LEU A 72 1.87 -4.87 1.97
CA LEU A 72 2.04 -4.31 0.62
C LEU A 72 3.08 -3.19 0.60
N ALA A 73 3.03 -2.24 1.54
CA ALA A 73 4.01 -1.16 1.62
C ALA A 73 5.44 -1.68 1.89
N GLN A 74 5.59 -2.68 2.75
CA GLN A 74 6.86 -3.35 3.03
C GLN A 74 7.46 -3.99 1.78
N ASP A 75 6.65 -4.76 1.05
CA ASP A 75 7.10 -5.44 -0.16
C ASP A 75 7.45 -4.45 -1.28
N ILE A 76 6.67 -3.37 -1.43
CA ILE A 76 6.98 -2.31 -2.39
C ILE A 76 8.31 -1.63 -2.02
N ALA A 77 8.56 -1.32 -0.75
CA ALA A 77 9.82 -0.74 -0.29
C ALA A 77 11.01 -1.67 -0.58
N GLN A 78 10.88 -2.96 -0.25
CA GLN A 78 11.92 -3.95 -0.53
C GLN A 78 12.17 -4.11 -2.04
N HIS A 79 11.11 -4.13 -2.85
CA HIS A 79 11.23 -4.24 -4.30
C HIS A 79 11.93 -3.00 -4.89
N PHE A 80 11.56 -1.81 -4.44
CA PHE A 80 12.22 -0.56 -4.83
C PHE A 80 13.70 -0.60 -4.47
N ASN A 81 14.03 -0.92 -3.22
CA ASN A 81 15.41 -0.96 -2.75
C ASN A 81 16.26 -1.98 -3.51
N LYS A 82 15.70 -3.16 -3.80
CA LYS A 82 16.37 -4.18 -4.61
C LYS A 82 16.66 -3.70 -6.03
N LYS A 83 15.78 -2.88 -6.61
CA LYS A 83 15.90 -2.41 -8.00
C LYS A 83 16.79 -1.18 -8.15
N TYR A 84 16.76 -0.27 -7.18
CA TYR A 84 17.39 1.05 -7.29
C TYR A 84 18.44 1.36 -6.21
N GLY A 85 18.68 0.44 -5.28
CA GLY A 85 19.56 0.62 -4.12
C GLY A 85 18.79 0.99 -2.85
N GLU A 86 19.40 0.78 -1.69
CA GLU A 86 18.80 1.07 -0.38
C GLU A 86 18.37 2.54 -0.25
N PHE A 87 17.07 2.78 -0.18
CA PHE A 87 16.51 4.14 -0.12
C PHE A 87 15.35 4.27 0.88
N PHE A 88 14.37 3.38 0.80
CA PHE A 88 13.21 3.37 1.71
C PHE A 88 13.46 2.45 2.90
N PRO A 89 13.24 2.90 4.14
CA PRO A 89 13.15 1.97 5.26
C PRO A 89 11.92 1.07 5.09
N VAL A 90 12.03 -0.18 5.55
CA VAL A 90 10.90 -1.10 5.58
C VAL A 90 10.06 -0.81 6.84
N PRO A 91 8.83 -0.28 6.71
CA PRO A 91 8.02 0.15 7.85
C PRO A 91 7.53 -1.06 8.67
N LYS A 92 7.50 -0.94 10.00
CA LYS A 92 6.98 -1.96 10.91
C LYS A 92 5.64 -1.57 11.50
N ALA A 93 4.78 -2.56 11.75
CA ALA A 93 3.51 -2.33 12.43
C ALA A 93 3.75 -1.94 13.88
N ILE A 94 2.97 -0.98 14.37
CA ILE A 94 2.63 -0.87 15.78
C ILE A 94 1.16 -1.29 15.86
N LEU A 95 0.89 -2.43 16.48
CA LEU A 95 -0.48 -2.87 16.69
C LEU A 95 -1.10 -1.96 17.75
N SER A 96 -2.11 -1.19 17.35
CA SER A 96 -2.86 -0.36 18.28
C SER A 96 -3.92 -1.22 18.94
N GLU A 97 -3.74 -1.52 20.24
CA GLU A 97 -4.82 -2.05 21.08
C GLU A 97 -5.81 -0.89 21.32
N LEU A 98 -6.88 -0.83 20.53
CA LEU A 98 -8.06 0.01 20.82
C LEU A 98 -9.28 -0.89 20.97
#